data_AF-A0A832J4W5-F1
#
_entry.id   AF-A0A832J4W5-F1
#
_cell.length_a   1.000
_cell.length_b   1.000
_cell.length_c   1.000
_cell.angle_alpha   90.00
_cell.angle_beta   90.00
_cell.angle_gamma   90.00
#
_symmetry.space_group_name_H-M   'P 1'
#
loop_
_entity.id
_entity.type
_entity.pdbx_description
1 polymer ?
#
loop_
_entity_poly.entity_id
_entity_poly.type
_entity_poly.pdbx_seq_one_letter_code
_entity_poly.pdbx_strand_id
1 'polypeptide(L)' 'NQVVEGIDAAREAHGLAESLSIEMPIIEQVYRVLFDQCPPREAVHDLLTRQQKAESA' A
#
# COMPACT_ATOMS: atom_id res chain seq x y z
N ASN A 1 -6.49 -9.85 -24.60
CA ASN A 1 -6.62 -10.07 -23.15
C ASN A 1 -5.59 -9.18 -22.47
N GLN A 2 -6.01 -8.09 -21.84
CA GLN A 2 -5.09 -7.13 -21.23
C GLN A 2 -4.88 -7.54 -19.77
N VAL A 3 -3.65 -7.87 -19.39
CA VAL A 3 -3.31 -8.27 -18.02
C VAL A 3 -3.07 -7.01 -17.20
N VAL A 4 -3.65 -6.94 -16.01
CA VAL A 4 -3.47 -5.82 -15.08
C VAL A 4 -2.38 -6.20 -14.09
N GLU A 5 -1.12 -6.00 -14.47
CA GLU A 5 0.07 -6.37 -13.68
C GLU A 5 0.10 -5.73 -12.29
N GLY A 6 -0.52 -4.55 -12.14
CA GLY A 6 -0.55 -3.81 -10.88
C GLY A 6 -1.26 -4.54 -9.73
N ILE A 7 -2.22 -5.43 -10.02
CA ILE A 7 -2.92 -6.21 -8.97
C ILE A 7 -1.96 -7.23 -8.35
N ASP A 8 -1.28 -8.00 -9.19
CA ASP A 8 -0.34 -9.02 -8.73
C ASP A 8 0.90 -8.37 -8.10
N ALA A 9 1.43 -7.32 -8.71
CA ALA A 9 2.56 -6.58 -8.17
C ALA A 9 2.28 -6.00 -6.77
N ALA A 10 1.09 -5.46 -6.53
CA ALA A 10 0.71 -4.93 -5.21
C ALA A 10 0.63 -6.04 -4.15
N ARG A 11 0.12 -7.22 -4.50
CA ARG A 11 0.06 -8.39 -3.61
C ARG A 11 1.46 -8.86 -3.21
N GLU A 12 2.34 -9.06 -4.19
CA GLU A 12 3.70 -9.56 -3.95
C GLU A 12 4.54 -8.54 -3.17
N ALA A 13 4.43 -7.26 -3.53
CA ALA A 13 5.15 -6.19 -2.83
C ALA A 13 4.72 -6.08 -1.36
N HIS A 14 3.42 -6.21 -1.06
CA HIS A 14 2.91 -6.23 0.30
C HIS A 14 3.47 -7.42 1.09
N GLY A 15 3.34 -8.64 0.55
CA GLY A 15 3.82 -9.85 1.23
C GLY A 15 5.33 -9.84 1.47
N LEU A 16 6.11 -9.30 0.53
CA LEU A 16 7.56 -9.15 0.71
C LEU A 16 7.88 -8.16 1.83
N ALA A 17 7.20 -7.01 1.89
CA ALA A 17 7.41 -6.02 2.94
C ALA A 17 7.05 -6.56 4.33
N GLU A 18 5.95 -7.31 4.47
CA GLU A 18 5.60 -8.00 5.71
C GLU A 18 6.69 -9.00 6.13
N SER A 19 7.18 -9.82 5.20
CA SER A 19 8.22 -10.81 5.48
C SER A 19 9.55 -10.18 5.93
N LEU A 20 9.84 -8.97 5.46
CA LEU A 20 11.04 -8.21 5.81
C LEU A 20 10.83 -7.23 6.97
N SER A 21 9.60 -7.13 7.51
CA SER A 21 9.23 -6.15 8.53
C SER A 21 9.55 -4.71 8.11
N ILE A 22 9.37 -4.39 6.82
CA ILE A 22 9.55 -3.06 6.24
C ILE A 22 8.19 -2.38 6.12
N GLU A 23 8.05 -1.19 6.70
CA GLU A 23 6.84 -0.37 6.54
C GLU A 23 6.77 0.19 5.10
N MET A 24 5.68 -0.08 4.39
CA MET A 24 5.45 0.43 3.03
C MET A 24 4.05 1.03 2.91
N PRO A 25 3.81 2.23 3.46
CA PRO A 25 2.48 2.77 3.69
C PRO A 25 1.66 2.94 2.41
N ILE A 26 2.30 3.24 1.28
CA ILE A 26 1.62 3.36 -0.01
C ILE A 26 1.15 1.99 -0.51
N ILE A 27 2.01 0.98 -0.45
CA ILE A 27 1.67 -0.38 -0.90
C ILE A 27 0.63 -1.02 0.02
N GLU A 28 0.72 -0.79 1.33
CA GLU A 28 -0.32 -1.19 2.30
C GLU A 28 -1.69 -0.60 1.94
N GLN A 29 -1.76 0.70 1.64
CA GLN A 29 -3.03 1.31 1.23
C GLN A 29 -3.54 0.80 -0.13
N VAL A 30 -2.66 0.58 -1.11
CA VAL A 30 -3.04 -0.01 -2.40
C VAL A 30 -3.56 -1.44 -2.20
N TYR A 31 -2.90 -2.24 -1.37
CA TYR A 31 -3.32 -3.60 -1.01
C TYR A 31 -4.72 -3.57 -0.37
N ARG A 32 -4.96 -2.70 0.61
CA ARG A 32 -6.26 -2.55 1.28
C ARG A 32 -7.39 -2.17 0.31
N VAL A 33 -7.12 -1.29 -0.65
CA VAL A 33 -8.11 -0.92 -1.67
C VAL A 33 -8.45 -2.09 -2.60
N LEU A 34 -7.43 -2.85 -3.01
CA LEU A 34 -7.59 -3.95 -3.97
C LEU A 34 -8.16 -5.23 -3.34
N PHE A 35 -7.84 -5.51 -2.06
CA PHE A 35 -8.11 -6.81 -1.44
C PHE A 35 -8.96 -6.73 -0.17
N ASP A 36 -8.95 -5.61 0.56
CA ASP A 36 -9.68 -5.46 1.83
C ASP A 36 -10.93 -4.58 1.73
N GLN A 37 -11.35 -4.24 0.50
CA GLN A 37 -12.52 -3.39 0.23
C GLN A 37 -12.43 -2.00 0.89
N CYS A 38 -11.21 -1.51 1.16
CA CYS A 38 -11.03 -0.15 1.67
C CYS A 38 -11.44 0.87 0.59
N PRO A 39 -12.31 1.84 0.89
CA PRO A 39 -12.64 2.91 -0.05
C PRO A 39 -11.38 3.71 -0.42
N PRO A 40 -11.12 4.00 -1.72
CA PRO A 40 -9.92 4.75 -2.12
C PRO A 40 -9.76 6.12 -1.43
N ARG A 41 -10.88 6.78 -1.12
CA ARG A 41 -10.88 8.05 -0.39
C ARG A 41 -10.36 7.90 1.04
N GLU A 42 -10.71 6.80 1.70
CA GLU A 42 -10.25 6.49 3.05
C GLU A 42 -8.77 6.15 3.04
N ALA A 43 -8.33 5.29 2.11
CA ALA A 43 -6.91 4.95 1.94
C ALA A 43 -6.02 6.21 1.72
N VAL A 44 -6.49 7.15 0.89
CA VAL A 44 -5.78 8.44 0.70
C VAL A 44 -5.80 9.29 1.97
N HIS A 45 -6.93 9.33 2.69
CA HIS A 45 -7.03 10.05 3.95
C HIS A 45 -6.03 9.50 4.98
N ASP A 46 -5.96 8.18 5.12
CA ASP A 46 -5.03 7.49 6.02
C ASP A 46 -3.57 7.82 5.66
N LEU A 47 -3.22 7.83 4.37
CA LEU A 47 -1.88 8.21 3.91
C LEU A 47 -1.51 9.64 4.28
N LEU A 48 -2.44 10.59 4.12
CA LEU A 48 -2.19 12.00 4.34
C LEU A 48 -2.24 12.39 5.82
N THR A 49 -2.93 11.62 6.65
CA THR A 49 -3.05 11.86 8.09
C THR A 49 -2.03 11.08 8.92
N ARG A 50 -1.28 10.15 8.32
CA ARG A 50 -0.19 9.44 9.00
C ARG A 50 0.82 10.44 9.57
N GLN A 51 1.46 10.06 10.68
CA GLN A 51 2.62 10.79 11.17
C GLN A 51 3.70 10.76 10.07
N GLN A 52 4.09 11.95 9.60
CA GLN A 52 5.18 12.07 8.65
C GLN A 52 6.45 11.55 9.32
N LYS A 53 7.01 10.47 8.76
CA LYS A 53 8.38 10.07 9.08
C LYS A 53 9.28 11.21 8.61
N ALA A 54 10.03 11.79 9.53
CA ALA A 54 11.02 12.81 9.16
C ALA A 54 11.98 12.18 8.16
N GLU A 55 12.04 12.75 6.96
CA GLU A 55 13.11 12.42 6.02
C GLU A 55 14.41 12.91 6.67
N SER A 56 15.35 12.00 6.91
CA SER A 56 16.65 12.40 7.47
C SER A 56 17.32 13.33 6.46
N ALA A 57 17.77 14.50 6.96
CA ALA A 57 18.43 15.53 6.17
C ALA A 57 19.72 15.03 5.51
#